data_AF-A0A7S0N191-F1
#
_entry.id   AF-A0A7S0N191-F1
#
_cell.length_a   1.000
_cell.length_b   1.000
_cell.length_c   1.000
_cell.angle_alpha   90.00
_cell.angle_beta   90.00
_cell.angle_gamma   90.00
#
_symmetry.space_group_name_H-M   'P 1'
#
loop_
_entity.id
_entity.type
_entity.pdbx_description
1 polymer ?
#
loop_
_entity_poly.entity_id
_entity_poly.type
_entity_poly.pdbx_seq_one_letter_code
_entity_poly.pdbx_strand_id
1 'polypeptide(L)'
;APQASFKGGKMNRGDAIAATNTAGDKNIWIVKPTNNNRGNGIRVFKSFAAIDAHLQKKPAGTQVVVQKYIERPLLYRRRKFDIRCLVMVDPLMQIYVYRNAYLRTSSMEYSLDNVQDLFIHLTNYAVQKKNKKLDKNNSLEEDEMDEDEDPMEEGNNLNLEQLSAFLREEHPGRGDAEDVMRRIREIVVLVFMAVWKKLNPLREKNTFEVFGWDFLLDEEFRVWLIEVNTNPYIGCSSEILRGIFTGMLEGACRTCVDPFFPPPEGYDAADIEDVEGSDLWDKVYPPDKGR
;
A
#
# COMPACT_ATOMS: atom_id res chain seq x y z
N ALA A 1 3.55 9.74 6.61
CA ALA A 1 4.75 10.60 6.42
C ALA A 1 4.38 12.08 6.62
N PRO A 2 5.29 12.94 7.10
CA PRO A 2 5.00 14.37 7.33
C PRO A 2 4.53 15.03 6.02
N GLN A 3 3.41 15.75 6.09
CA GLN A 3 2.80 16.44 4.95
C GLN A 3 2.84 17.94 5.20
N ALA A 4 3.28 18.71 4.21
CA ALA A 4 3.13 20.16 4.21
C ALA A 4 1.97 20.53 3.28
N SER A 5 0.95 21.20 3.79
CA SER A 5 -0.12 21.77 2.95
C SER A 5 0.31 23.16 2.47
N PHE A 6 0.22 23.41 1.17
CA PHE A 6 0.49 24.72 0.57
C PHE A 6 -0.83 25.45 0.31
N LYS A 7 -1.15 26.45 1.14
CA LYS A 7 -2.08 27.53 0.81
C LYS A 7 -1.33 28.85 0.95
N GLY A 8 -1.14 29.57 -0.16
CA GLY A 8 -0.70 30.97 -0.13
C GLY A 8 0.70 31.23 0.45
N GLY A 9 1.74 30.62 -0.14
CA GLY A 9 3.09 31.20 -0.16
C GLY A 9 3.92 31.27 1.13
N LYS A 10 3.51 30.71 2.27
CA LYS A 10 4.40 30.56 3.45
C LYS A 10 4.23 29.21 4.15
N MET A 11 5.35 28.51 4.33
CA MET A 11 5.46 27.19 4.95
C MET A 11 5.65 27.34 6.47
N ASN A 12 4.78 26.75 7.30
CA ASN A 12 4.98 26.67 8.75
C ASN A 12 5.97 25.54 9.07
N ARG A 13 7.09 25.89 9.73
CA ARG A 13 8.30 25.04 9.87
C ARG A 13 8.36 24.13 11.10
N GLY A 14 7.44 24.26 12.07
CA GLY A 14 7.59 23.66 13.41
C GLY A 14 7.49 22.14 13.49
N ASP A 15 6.45 21.55 12.88
CA ASP A 15 6.14 20.12 13.07
C ASP A 15 6.82 19.20 12.03
N ALA A 16 7.42 19.77 10.99
CA ALA A 16 8.11 19.03 9.94
C ALA A 16 9.46 18.44 10.40
N ILE A 17 10.09 19.03 11.41
CA ILE A 17 11.52 18.82 11.73
C ILE A 17 11.81 17.44 12.35
N ALA A 18 10.89 16.89 13.16
CA ALA A 18 11.12 15.60 13.83
C ALA A 18 11.02 14.41 12.87
N ALA A 19 10.11 14.47 11.89
CA ALA A 19 9.91 13.42 10.89
C ALA A 19 10.80 13.59 9.64
N THR A 20 11.47 14.73 9.45
CA THR A 20 12.45 14.92 8.37
C THR A 20 13.76 14.16 8.61
N ASN A 21 14.22 14.02 9.86
CA ASN A 21 15.49 13.32 10.13
C ASN A 21 15.40 11.80 9.96
N THR A 22 14.22 11.20 10.19
CA THR A 22 14.01 9.76 10.06
C THR A 22 13.94 9.30 8.60
N ALA A 23 13.50 10.16 7.69
CA ALA A 23 13.29 9.84 6.27
C ALA A 23 14.49 10.16 5.36
N GLY A 24 15.66 10.50 5.92
CA GLY A 24 16.88 10.85 5.19
C GLY A 24 17.17 12.35 5.08
N ASP A 25 18.44 12.68 4.86
CA ASP A 25 19.03 14.02 4.90
C ASP A 25 19.28 14.63 3.49
N LYS A 26 19.05 13.88 2.41
CA LYS A 26 19.27 14.34 1.02
C LYS A 26 18.17 15.28 0.52
N ASN A 27 17.26 15.70 1.39
CA ASN A 27 16.19 16.66 1.13
C ASN A 27 15.33 16.28 -0.09
N ILE A 28 14.98 14.99 -0.21
CA ILE A 28 14.19 14.47 -1.31
C ILE A 28 12.69 14.52 -0.97
N TRP A 29 11.88 14.95 -1.93
CA TRP A 29 10.44 15.15 -1.80
C TRP A 29 9.69 14.47 -2.93
N ILE A 30 8.51 13.93 -2.63
CA ILE A 30 7.58 13.38 -3.61
C ILE A 30 6.37 14.30 -3.73
N VAL A 31 6.03 14.63 -4.97
CA VAL A 31 4.87 15.45 -5.31
C VAL A 31 3.81 14.54 -5.91
N LYS A 32 2.62 14.53 -5.29
CA LYS A 32 1.49 13.70 -5.66
C LYS A 32 0.27 14.56 -6.00
N PRO A 33 -0.37 14.41 -7.17
CA PRO A 33 -1.65 15.06 -7.46
C PRO A 33 -2.76 14.53 -6.53
N THR A 34 -3.70 15.37 -6.10
CA THR A 34 -4.74 14.99 -5.10
C THR A 34 -5.85 14.09 -5.63
N ASN A 35 -6.08 14.04 -6.95
CA ASN A 35 -7.20 13.29 -7.57
C ASN A 35 -6.75 12.32 -8.67
N ASN A 36 -5.53 11.80 -8.60
CA ASN A 36 -5.02 10.89 -9.61
C ASN A 36 -4.64 9.55 -9.01
N ASN A 37 -4.91 8.48 -9.74
CA ASN A 37 -4.58 7.12 -9.34
C ASN A 37 -3.42 6.58 -10.20
N ARG A 38 -2.98 5.35 -9.92
CA ARG A 38 -2.05 4.57 -10.77
C ARG A 38 -0.66 5.22 -10.95
N GLY A 39 -0.24 6.05 -10.00
CA GLY A 39 1.06 6.74 -10.05
C GLY A 39 1.14 7.87 -11.08
N ASN A 40 0.02 8.24 -11.71
CA ASN A 40 0.02 9.23 -12.77
C ASN A 40 0.33 10.64 -12.24
N GLY A 41 1.34 11.28 -12.81
CA GLY A 41 1.76 12.63 -12.43
C GLY A 41 2.59 12.70 -11.15
N ILE A 42 2.88 11.58 -10.50
CA ILE A 42 3.81 11.54 -9.38
C ILE A 42 5.23 11.84 -9.88
N ARG A 43 5.95 12.67 -9.14
CA ARG A 43 7.35 13.04 -9.42
C ARG A 43 8.13 13.17 -8.12
N VAL A 44 9.43 12.87 -8.19
CA VAL A 44 10.37 13.00 -7.07
C VAL A 44 11.37 14.10 -7.38
N PHE A 45 11.69 14.93 -6.39
CA PHE A 45 12.54 16.11 -6.52
C PHE A 45 13.55 16.20 -5.39
N LYS A 46 14.74 16.75 -5.67
CA LYS A 46 15.81 16.98 -4.68
C LYS A 46 15.83 18.42 -4.13
N SER A 47 14.94 19.29 -4.59
CA SER A 47 14.88 20.69 -4.12
C SER A 47 13.50 21.31 -4.27
N PHE A 48 13.16 22.24 -3.37
CA PHE A 48 11.93 23.02 -3.45
C PHE A 48 11.87 23.92 -4.69
N ALA A 49 13.01 24.47 -5.13
CA ALA A 49 13.07 25.28 -6.35
C ALA A 49 12.63 24.48 -7.59
N ALA A 50 13.00 23.19 -7.69
CA ALA A 50 12.56 22.32 -8.77
C ALA A 50 11.05 21.98 -8.67
N ILE A 51 10.53 21.84 -7.45
CA ILE A 51 9.10 21.66 -7.21
C ILE A 51 8.33 22.90 -7.65
N ASP A 52 8.75 24.09 -7.24
CA ASP A 52 8.12 25.35 -7.61
C ASP A 52 8.11 25.54 -9.13
N ALA A 53 9.24 25.30 -9.80
CA ALA A 53 9.34 25.36 -11.25
C ALA A 53 8.44 24.32 -11.95
N HIS A 54 8.24 23.14 -11.35
CA HIS A 54 7.31 22.14 -11.87
C HIS A 54 5.85 22.58 -11.71
N LEU A 55 5.49 23.15 -10.56
CA LEU A 55 4.12 23.56 -10.25
C LEU A 55 3.70 24.82 -11.02
N GLN A 56 4.63 25.73 -11.32
CA GLN A 56 4.36 26.91 -12.17
C GLN A 56 3.92 26.53 -13.60
N LYS A 57 4.31 25.36 -14.09
CA LYS A 57 3.90 24.84 -15.41
C LYS A 57 2.51 24.19 -15.40
N LYS A 58 1.89 24.06 -14.23
CA LYS A 58 0.56 23.44 -14.07
C LYS A 58 -0.53 24.50 -14.08
N PRO A 59 -1.77 24.15 -14.49
CA PRO A 59 -2.89 25.08 -14.42
C PRO A 59 -3.07 25.67 -13.01
N ALA A 60 -3.46 26.94 -12.94
CA ALA A 60 -3.78 27.59 -11.68
C ALA A 60 -4.86 26.80 -10.92
N GLY A 61 -4.68 26.64 -9.62
CA GLY A 61 -5.58 25.84 -8.78
C GLY A 61 -5.29 24.33 -8.76
N THR A 62 -4.25 23.85 -9.46
CA THR A 62 -3.78 22.46 -9.33
C THR A 62 -3.42 22.16 -7.87
N GLN A 63 -4.10 21.17 -7.29
CA GLN A 63 -3.84 20.71 -5.93
C GLN A 63 -2.85 19.53 -5.94
N VAL A 64 -1.84 19.63 -5.08
CA VAL A 64 -0.83 18.58 -4.90
C VAL A 64 -0.52 18.42 -3.42
N VAL A 65 -0.02 17.24 -3.06
CA VAL A 65 0.64 16.98 -1.79
C VAL A 65 2.15 16.97 -2.04
N VAL A 66 2.88 17.78 -1.28
CA VAL A 66 4.34 17.70 -1.19
C VAL A 66 4.68 16.99 0.11
N GLN A 67 5.27 15.80 -0.02
CA GLN A 67 5.55 14.90 1.08
C GLN A 67 7.05 14.58 1.11
N LYS A 68 7.63 14.51 2.32
CA LYS A 68 9.03 14.07 2.46
C LYS A 68 9.16 12.64 1.89
N TYR A 69 10.10 12.46 0.97
CA TYR A 69 10.39 11.13 0.43
C TYR A 69 11.13 10.30 1.49
N ILE A 70 10.77 9.03 1.62
CA ILE A 70 11.46 8.08 2.48
C ILE A 70 12.67 7.58 1.70
N GLU A 71 13.85 8.09 2.05
CA GLU A 71 15.11 7.87 1.34
C GLU A 71 15.80 6.54 1.68
N ARG A 72 15.43 5.93 2.81
CA ARG A 72 15.99 4.66 3.27
C ARG A 72 14.89 3.62 3.54
N PRO A 73 14.13 3.23 2.49
CA PRO A 73 13.16 2.15 2.63
C PRO A 73 13.88 0.83 2.92
N LEU A 74 13.19 -0.13 3.54
CA LEU A 74 13.64 -1.50 3.51
C LEU A 74 13.60 -1.99 2.05
N LEU A 75 14.62 -2.75 1.64
CA LEU A 75 14.77 -3.21 0.27
C LEU A 75 14.67 -4.72 0.21
N TYR A 76 13.82 -5.24 -0.67
CA TYR A 76 13.76 -6.67 -0.98
C TYR A 76 14.64 -6.93 -2.20
N ARG A 77 15.70 -7.73 -2.07
CA ARG A 77 16.70 -7.96 -3.13
C ARG A 77 17.14 -6.65 -3.80
N ARG A 78 17.54 -5.67 -2.98
CA ARG A 78 17.97 -4.31 -3.39
C ARG A 78 16.89 -3.47 -4.09
N ARG A 79 15.64 -3.93 -4.19
CA ARG A 79 14.52 -3.22 -4.83
C ARG A 79 13.55 -2.69 -3.78
N LYS A 80 12.92 -1.57 -4.10
CA LYS A 80 11.92 -0.94 -3.22
C LYS A 80 10.63 -1.75 -3.28
N PHE A 81 9.92 -1.87 -2.17
CA PHE A 81 8.56 -2.39 -2.15
C PHE A 81 7.64 -1.52 -1.30
N ASP A 82 6.33 -1.67 -1.49
CA ASP A 82 5.32 -1.19 -0.55
C ASP A 82 4.41 -2.36 -0.15
N ILE A 83 3.69 -2.20 0.97
CA ILE A 83 2.75 -3.21 1.50
C ILE A 83 1.33 -2.69 1.30
N ARG A 84 0.54 -3.43 0.52
CA ARG A 84 -0.90 -3.23 0.40
C ARG A 84 -1.62 -4.07 1.45
N CYS A 85 -2.37 -3.39 2.31
CA CYS A 85 -3.31 -4.00 3.23
C CYS A 85 -4.75 -3.65 2.84
N LEU A 86 -5.67 -4.61 2.97
CA LEU A 86 -7.10 -4.42 2.70
C LEU A 86 -7.82 -4.20 4.03
N VAL A 87 -8.66 -3.17 4.08
CA VAL A 87 -9.33 -2.75 5.31
C VAL A 87 -10.80 -2.49 5.00
N MET A 88 -11.71 -3.03 5.80
CA MET A 88 -13.15 -2.94 5.58
C MET A 88 -13.82 -2.18 6.72
N VAL A 89 -14.82 -1.37 6.38
CA VAL A 89 -15.77 -0.81 7.33
C VAL A 89 -17.14 -1.40 7.03
N ASP A 90 -17.73 -2.10 7.99
CA ASP A 90 -19.02 -2.78 7.83
C ASP A 90 -20.22 -1.81 8.05
N PRO A 91 -21.47 -2.27 7.82
CA PRO A 91 -22.67 -1.46 8.05
C PRO A 91 -22.91 -1.04 9.51
N LEU A 92 -22.25 -1.69 10.47
CA LEU A 92 -22.29 -1.37 11.90
C LEU A 92 -21.13 -0.46 12.32
N MET A 93 -20.38 0.08 11.36
CA MET A 93 -19.17 0.91 11.55
C MET A 93 -18.03 0.17 12.26
N GLN A 94 -18.03 -1.16 12.23
CA GLN A 94 -16.92 -1.98 12.72
C GLN A 94 -15.81 -1.98 11.67
N ILE A 95 -14.57 -1.94 12.14
CA ILE A 95 -13.39 -1.84 11.27
C ILE A 95 -12.65 -3.16 11.32
N TYR A 96 -12.37 -3.69 10.15
CA TYR A 96 -11.69 -4.95 9.96
C TYR A 96 -10.43 -4.76 9.12
N VAL A 97 -9.36 -5.47 9.47
CA VAL A 97 -8.14 -5.55 8.70
C VAL A 97 -8.01 -6.97 8.17
N TYR A 98 -7.85 -7.11 6.85
CA TYR A 98 -7.66 -8.42 6.24
C TYR A 98 -6.29 -8.98 6.61
N ARG A 99 -6.24 -10.24 7.05
CA ARG A 99 -5.00 -10.91 7.52
C ARG A 99 -3.92 -10.97 6.45
N ASN A 100 -4.31 -11.19 5.21
CA ASN A 100 -3.37 -11.35 4.10
C ASN A 100 -3.13 -10.02 3.38
N ALA A 101 -2.05 -9.34 3.75
CA ALA A 101 -1.51 -8.25 2.95
C ALA A 101 -0.55 -8.79 1.86
N TYR A 102 -0.22 -7.95 0.88
CA TYR A 102 0.75 -8.30 -0.16
C TYR A 102 1.70 -7.16 -0.43
N LEU A 103 2.89 -7.50 -0.89
CA LEU A 103 3.92 -6.55 -1.24
C LEU A 103 3.88 -6.31 -2.73
N ARG A 104 4.18 -5.07 -3.14
CA ARG A 104 4.38 -4.69 -4.54
C ARG A 104 5.80 -4.17 -4.68
N THR A 105 6.61 -4.84 -5.48
CA THR A 105 8.03 -4.49 -5.64
C THR A 105 8.25 -3.61 -6.87
N SER A 106 9.30 -2.81 -6.85
CA SER A 106 9.83 -2.10 -8.02
C SER A 106 10.54 -3.10 -8.95
N SER A 107 10.63 -2.82 -10.24
CA SER A 107 11.37 -3.68 -11.20
C SER A 107 12.85 -3.35 -11.34
N MET A 108 13.31 -2.26 -10.71
CA MET A 108 14.70 -1.79 -10.79
C MET A 108 15.29 -1.66 -9.39
N GLU A 109 16.61 -1.88 -9.29
CA GLU A 109 17.37 -1.67 -8.05
C GLU A 109 17.21 -0.24 -7.54
N TYR A 110 17.12 -0.10 -6.22
CA TYR A 110 16.94 1.17 -5.56
C TYR A 110 18.23 2.00 -5.60
N SER A 111 18.14 3.18 -6.21
CA SER A 111 19.20 4.19 -6.15
C SER A 111 18.58 5.58 -6.05
N LEU A 112 19.22 6.46 -5.28
CA LEU A 112 18.84 7.87 -5.18
C LEU A 112 19.60 8.76 -6.18
N ASP A 113 20.46 8.19 -7.01
CA ASP A 113 21.24 8.95 -8.00
C ASP A 113 20.30 9.51 -9.07
N ASN A 114 19.41 8.67 -9.60
CA ASN A 114 18.41 9.03 -10.59
C ASN A 114 16.97 9.01 -10.04
N VAL A 115 16.60 10.05 -9.29
CA VAL A 115 15.24 10.20 -8.74
C VAL A 115 14.13 10.39 -9.79
N GLN A 116 14.49 10.58 -11.07
CA GLN A 116 13.50 10.73 -12.14
C GLN A 116 13.07 9.38 -12.72
N ASP A 117 13.80 8.31 -12.46
CA ASP A 117 13.39 6.96 -12.89
C ASP A 117 12.28 6.43 -11.97
N LEU A 118 11.06 6.44 -12.50
CA LEU A 118 9.89 6.03 -11.73
C LEU A 118 9.80 4.51 -11.57
N PHE A 119 10.52 3.72 -12.37
CA PHE A 119 10.57 2.26 -12.20
C PHE A 119 11.36 1.86 -10.96
N ILE A 120 12.28 2.72 -10.50
CA ILE A 120 13.00 2.59 -9.23
C ILE A 120 12.11 3.02 -8.05
N HIS A 121 11.40 4.14 -8.20
CA HIS A 121 10.85 4.87 -7.05
C HIS A 121 9.36 4.65 -6.77
N LEU A 122 8.60 4.14 -7.75
CA LEU A 122 7.17 3.85 -7.61
C LEU A 122 6.95 2.34 -7.77
N THR A 123 6.10 1.77 -6.94
CA THR A 123 5.82 0.33 -6.88
C THR A 123 4.45 -0.03 -7.47
N ASN A 124 3.71 0.97 -7.96
CA ASN A 124 2.39 0.75 -8.54
C ASN A 124 2.49 -0.14 -9.80
N TYR A 125 1.68 -1.20 -9.84
CA TYR A 125 1.58 -2.11 -10.99
C TYR A 125 1.44 -1.39 -12.34
N ALA A 126 0.61 -0.33 -12.42
CA ALA A 126 0.41 0.41 -13.66
C ALA A 126 1.65 1.18 -14.17
N VAL A 127 2.59 1.52 -13.27
CA VAL A 127 3.89 2.06 -13.63
C VAL A 127 4.80 0.90 -14.01
N GLN A 128 4.87 -0.12 -13.16
CA GLN A 128 5.77 -1.25 -13.32
C GLN A 128 5.54 -1.99 -14.63
N LYS A 129 4.29 -2.35 -14.98
CA LYS A 129 3.97 -3.05 -16.24
C LYS A 129 4.40 -2.34 -17.54
N LYS A 130 4.75 -1.04 -17.47
CA LYS A 130 5.27 -0.31 -18.64
C LYS A 130 6.76 -0.55 -18.85
N ASN A 131 7.45 -1.10 -17.85
CA ASN A 131 8.82 -1.55 -18.01
C ASN A 131 8.78 -2.86 -18.79
N LYS A 132 9.24 -2.84 -20.05
CA LYS A 132 9.20 -4.00 -20.96
C LYS A 132 9.93 -5.24 -20.43
N LYS A 133 10.75 -5.11 -19.39
CA LYS A 133 11.34 -6.26 -18.67
C LYS A 133 10.29 -7.14 -17.98
N LEU A 134 9.15 -6.59 -17.55
CA LEU A 134 8.09 -7.34 -16.88
C LEU A 134 7.32 -8.29 -17.81
N ASP A 135 7.15 -7.92 -19.08
CA ASP A 135 6.42 -8.76 -20.04
C ASP A 135 7.23 -10.00 -20.44
N LYS A 136 8.57 -9.93 -20.40
CA LYS A 136 9.45 -11.05 -20.75
C LYS A 136 9.36 -12.25 -19.79
N ASN A 137 9.15 -12.01 -18.50
CA ASN A 137 9.00 -13.09 -17.51
C ASN A 137 7.58 -13.69 -17.47
N ASN A 138 6.60 -13.06 -18.13
CA ASN A 138 5.22 -13.56 -18.24
C ASN A 138 4.89 -14.12 -19.64
N SER A 139 5.78 -13.97 -20.63
CA SER A 139 5.68 -14.62 -21.93
C SER A 139 6.37 -15.97 -21.90
N LEU A 140 5.66 -17.04 -22.27
CA LEU A 140 6.15 -18.41 -22.44
C LEU A 140 7.15 -18.56 -23.61
N GLU A 141 7.82 -17.49 -24.03
CA GLU A 141 8.86 -17.54 -25.06
C GLU A 141 10.22 -17.53 -24.35
N GLU A 142 10.90 -18.68 -24.44
CA GLU A 142 12.24 -18.98 -23.92
C GLU A 142 13.31 -18.10 -24.60
N ASP A 143 13.37 -16.81 -24.27
CA ASP A 143 14.43 -15.91 -24.74
C ASP A 143 15.39 -15.57 -23.59
N GLU A 144 16.57 -16.18 -23.67
CA GLU A 144 17.85 -15.84 -23.00
C GLU A 144 17.70 -15.01 -21.72
N MET A 145 17.50 -15.69 -20.58
CA MET A 145 17.76 -15.09 -19.27
C MET A 145 19.24 -14.71 -19.21
N ASP A 146 19.55 -13.42 -19.02
CA ASP A 146 20.87 -13.00 -18.57
C ASP A 146 21.16 -13.75 -17.26
N GLU A 147 22.16 -14.65 -17.26
CA GLU A 147 22.49 -15.54 -16.13
C GLU A 147 22.84 -14.79 -14.83
N ASP A 148 23.04 -13.47 -14.91
CA ASP A 148 23.40 -12.58 -13.81
C ASP A 148 22.20 -11.79 -13.22
N GLU A 149 20.98 -11.86 -13.78
CA GLU A 149 19.80 -11.16 -13.22
C GLU A 149 19.00 -12.06 -12.27
N ASP A 150 18.85 -11.63 -11.00
CA ASP A 150 18.03 -12.31 -10.00
C ASP A 150 16.59 -12.55 -10.53
N PRO A 151 16.04 -13.78 -10.45
CA PRO A 151 14.70 -14.05 -10.94
C PRO A 151 13.69 -13.21 -10.16
N MET A 152 12.93 -12.39 -10.89
CA MET A 152 11.90 -11.53 -10.34
C MET A 152 10.64 -12.34 -10.03
N GLU A 153 10.03 -12.06 -8.89
CA GLU A 153 8.78 -12.68 -8.44
C GLU A 153 7.61 -12.42 -9.42
N GLU A 154 6.70 -13.38 -9.48
CA GLU A 154 5.54 -13.35 -10.37
C GLU A 154 4.73 -12.06 -10.20
N GLY A 155 4.64 -11.29 -11.29
CA GLY A 155 3.90 -10.03 -11.32
C GLY A 155 4.41 -8.95 -10.37
N ASN A 156 5.64 -9.08 -9.84
CA ASN A 156 6.21 -8.18 -8.83
C ASN A 156 5.42 -8.15 -7.50
N ASN A 157 4.85 -9.29 -7.10
CA ASN A 157 4.11 -9.43 -5.85
C ASN A 157 4.70 -10.49 -4.93
N LEU A 158 4.65 -10.23 -3.63
CA LEU A 158 5.00 -11.21 -2.59
C LEU A 158 3.87 -11.28 -1.56
N ASN A 159 3.66 -12.44 -0.96
CA ASN A 159 2.77 -12.61 0.18
C ASN A 159 3.50 -12.37 1.53
N LEU A 160 2.76 -12.40 2.64
CA LEU A 160 3.34 -12.18 3.98
C LEU A 160 4.27 -13.31 4.43
N GLU A 161 4.06 -14.54 3.95
CA GLU A 161 4.95 -15.66 4.27
C GLU A 161 6.35 -15.44 3.66
N GLN A 162 6.40 -15.01 2.40
CA GLN A 162 7.62 -14.63 1.71
C GLN A 162 8.30 -13.44 2.38
N LEU A 163 7.54 -12.43 2.84
CA LEU A 163 8.08 -11.33 3.65
C LEU A 163 8.69 -11.87 4.96
N SER A 164 7.98 -12.73 5.70
CA SER A 164 8.49 -13.33 6.94
C SER A 164 9.75 -14.17 6.72
N ALA A 165 9.84 -14.92 5.62
CA ALA A 165 11.04 -15.66 5.24
C ALA A 165 12.22 -14.71 5.01
N PHE A 166 12.01 -13.68 4.17
CA PHE A 166 13.01 -12.64 3.89
C PHE A 166 13.51 -11.93 5.15
N LEU A 167 12.60 -11.51 6.04
CA LEU A 167 12.98 -10.82 7.27
C LEU A 167 13.78 -11.71 8.22
N ARG A 168 13.43 -13.00 8.31
CA ARG A 168 14.17 -13.96 9.15
C ARG A 168 15.58 -14.24 8.62
N GLU A 169 15.74 -14.30 7.30
CA GLU A 169 17.00 -14.60 6.65
C GLU A 169 17.94 -13.38 6.61
N GLU A 170 17.47 -12.25 6.08
CA GLU A 170 18.32 -11.07 5.85
C GLU A 170 18.39 -10.11 7.05
N HIS A 171 17.42 -10.18 7.96
CA HIS A 171 17.31 -9.27 9.11
C HIS A 171 17.03 -10.00 10.43
N PRO A 172 17.84 -11.01 10.81
CA PRO A 172 17.57 -11.85 11.97
C PRO A 172 17.43 -11.02 13.26
N GLY A 173 16.37 -11.32 14.02
CA GLY A 173 16.09 -10.67 15.32
C GLY A 173 15.41 -9.30 15.23
N ARG A 174 15.04 -8.81 14.04
CA ARG A 174 14.35 -7.51 13.86
C ARG A 174 12.81 -7.62 13.82
N GLY A 175 12.26 -8.83 13.90
CA GLY A 175 10.83 -9.13 13.82
C GLY A 175 10.46 -9.86 12.53
N ASP A 176 9.16 -10.09 12.32
CA ASP A 176 8.61 -10.75 11.14
C ASP A 176 7.44 -9.94 10.51
N ALA A 177 6.75 -10.54 9.53
CA ALA A 177 5.62 -9.87 8.88
C ALA A 177 4.43 -9.62 9.83
N GLU A 178 4.25 -10.44 10.87
CA GLU A 178 3.17 -10.28 11.83
C GLU A 178 3.43 -9.09 12.77
N ASP A 179 4.69 -8.82 13.12
CA ASP A 179 5.06 -7.58 13.81
C ASP A 179 4.75 -6.34 12.97
N VAL A 180 5.00 -6.40 11.67
CA VAL A 180 4.64 -5.34 10.72
C VAL A 180 3.12 -5.17 10.65
N MET A 181 2.36 -6.26 10.53
CA MET A 181 0.89 -6.24 10.49
C MET A 181 0.29 -5.73 11.80
N ARG A 182 0.88 -6.04 12.95
CA ARG A 182 0.49 -5.49 14.25
C ARG A 182 0.56 -3.97 14.25
N ARG A 183 1.67 -3.39 13.77
CA ARG A 183 1.84 -1.95 13.65
C ARG A 183 0.88 -1.33 12.62
N ILE A 184 0.61 -2.03 11.52
CA ILE A 184 -0.40 -1.62 10.53
C ILE A 184 -1.79 -1.51 11.18
N ARG A 185 -2.22 -2.52 11.94
CA ARG A 185 -3.52 -2.50 12.65
C ARG A 185 -3.62 -1.33 13.63
N GLU A 186 -2.56 -1.02 14.37
CA GLU A 186 -2.51 0.16 15.26
C GLU A 186 -2.72 1.47 14.47
N ILE A 187 -2.03 1.64 13.34
CA ILE A 187 -2.15 2.84 12.49
C ILE A 187 -3.56 2.95 11.92
N VAL A 188 -4.15 1.85 11.45
CA VAL A 188 -5.53 1.80 10.93
C VAL A 188 -6.52 2.30 11.98
N VAL A 189 -6.44 1.78 13.21
CA VAL A 189 -7.31 2.21 14.31
C VAL A 189 -7.14 3.70 14.59
N LEU A 190 -5.90 4.19 14.71
CA LEU A 190 -5.62 5.61 14.98
C LEU A 190 -6.21 6.54 13.91
N VAL A 191 -6.05 6.18 12.63
CA VAL A 191 -6.57 6.99 11.51
C VAL A 191 -8.09 7.02 11.53
N PHE A 192 -8.75 5.86 11.68
CA PHE A 192 -10.21 5.83 11.75
C PHE A 192 -10.76 6.56 12.96
N MET A 193 -10.12 6.45 14.13
CA MET A 193 -10.50 7.24 15.31
C MET A 193 -10.43 8.75 15.03
N ALA A 194 -9.41 9.21 14.29
CA ALA A 194 -9.27 10.61 13.93
C ALA A 194 -10.35 11.11 12.96
N VAL A 195 -10.87 10.24 12.08
CA VAL A 195 -11.91 10.59 11.09
C VAL A 195 -13.29 10.06 11.43
N TRP A 196 -13.48 9.41 12.58
CA TRP A 196 -14.68 8.65 12.93
C TRP A 196 -15.99 9.42 12.68
N LYS A 197 -16.04 10.68 13.14
CA LYS A 197 -17.22 11.55 13.00
C LYS A 197 -17.49 12.01 11.55
N LYS A 198 -16.52 11.84 10.65
CA LYS A 198 -16.57 12.24 9.24
C LYS A 198 -16.75 11.06 8.29
N LEU A 199 -16.61 9.82 8.78
CA LEU A 199 -16.60 8.63 7.93
C LEU A 199 -17.99 8.36 7.32
N ASN A 200 -19.04 8.44 8.13
CA ASN A 200 -20.43 8.30 7.68
C ASN A 200 -21.30 9.43 8.26
N PRO A 201 -21.16 10.67 7.75
CA PRO A 201 -21.80 11.85 8.32
C PRO A 201 -23.33 11.82 8.16
N LEU A 202 -23.82 11.15 7.12
CA LEU A 202 -25.25 10.97 6.84
C LEU A 202 -25.87 9.79 7.59
N ARG A 203 -25.05 8.97 8.28
CA ARG A 203 -25.48 7.76 8.97
C ARG A 203 -26.24 6.81 8.05
N GLU A 204 -25.77 6.69 6.81
CA GLU A 204 -26.30 5.75 5.85
C GLU A 204 -26.21 4.35 6.44
N LYS A 205 -27.34 3.65 6.46
CA LYS A 205 -27.40 2.26 6.90
C LYS A 205 -27.10 1.35 5.72
N ASN A 206 -26.69 0.12 6.00
CA ASN A 206 -26.50 -0.93 4.98
C ASN A 206 -25.47 -0.54 3.91
N THR A 207 -24.45 0.23 4.30
CA THR A 207 -23.31 0.57 3.45
C THR A 207 -22.05 -0.02 4.07
N PHE A 208 -21.17 -0.54 3.24
CA PHE A 208 -19.85 -0.98 3.64
C PHE A 208 -18.86 -0.56 2.57
N GLU A 209 -17.59 -0.44 2.93
CA GLU A 209 -16.54 -0.06 1.99
C GLU A 209 -15.26 -0.82 2.30
N VAL A 210 -14.62 -1.32 1.24
CA VAL A 210 -13.29 -1.93 1.29
C VAL A 210 -12.27 -0.93 0.75
N PHE A 211 -11.26 -0.65 1.55
CA PHE A 211 -10.19 0.28 1.28
C PHE A 211 -8.89 -0.47 1.01
N GLY A 212 -8.08 0.05 0.09
CA GLY A 212 -6.68 -0.35 -0.07
C GLY A 212 -5.75 0.62 0.64
N TRP A 213 -5.02 0.16 1.64
CA TRP A 213 -4.07 0.97 2.40
C TRP A 213 -2.65 0.64 1.99
N ASP A 214 -1.87 1.68 1.68
CA ASP A 214 -0.49 1.55 1.23
C ASP A 214 0.46 1.95 2.34
N PHE A 215 1.34 1.04 2.70
CA PHE A 215 2.36 1.23 3.72
C PHE A 215 3.76 1.06 3.15
N LEU A 216 4.73 1.73 3.77
CA LEU A 216 6.15 1.53 3.50
C LEU A 216 6.86 1.13 4.78
N LEU A 217 7.72 0.11 4.70
CA LEU A 217 8.64 -0.26 5.77
C LEU A 217 10.00 0.38 5.48
N ASP A 218 10.61 1.01 6.47
CA ASP A 218 11.98 1.55 6.35
C ASP A 218 13.06 0.62 6.93
N GLU A 219 14.33 0.93 6.70
CA GLU A 219 15.47 0.12 7.18
C GLU A 219 15.54 0.03 8.73
N GLU A 220 14.88 0.96 9.42
CA GLU A 220 14.73 0.95 10.88
C GLU A 220 13.47 0.19 11.33
N PHE A 221 12.77 -0.49 10.43
CA PHE A 221 11.56 -1.30 10.67
C PHE A 221 10.37 -0.48 11.16
N ARG A 222 10.30 0.80 10.79
CA ARG A 222 9.14 1.65 11.04
C ARG A 222 8.17 1.56 9.88
N VAL A 223 6.89 1.43 10.23
CA VAL A 223 5.79 1.38 9.26
C VAL A 223 5.25 2.78 9.02
N TRP A 224 5.22 3.19 7.75
CA TRP A 224 4.73 4.48 7.31
C TRP A 224 3.46 4.34 6.48
N LEU A 225 2.36 4.93 6.92
CA LEU A 225 1.19 5.10 6.05
C LEU A 225 1.52 6.10 4.91
N ILE A 226 1.27 5.65 3.68
CA ILE A 226 1.56 6.39 2.44
C ILE A 226 0.28 6.98 1.86
N GLU A 227 -0.76 6.15 1.68
CA GLU A 227 -2.08 6.55 1.19
C GLU A 227 -3.17 5.54 1.54
N VAL A 228 -4.42 5.98 1.39
CA VAL A 228 -5.63 5.15 1.51
C VAL A 228 -6.44 5.33 0.24
N ASN A 229 -6.84 4.22 -0.40
CA ASN A 229 -7.61 4.19 -1.62
C ASN A 229 -9.03 3.66 -1.35
N THR A 230 -10.05 4.41 -1.75
CA THR A 230 -11.49 4.02 -1.66
C THR A 230 -11.92 3.04 -2.74
N ASN A 231 -11.14 2.92 -3.82
CA ASN A 231 -11.39 1.98 -4.91
C ASN A 231 -10.12 1.17 -5.18
N PRO A 232 -9.77 0.21 -4.29
CA PRO A 232 -8.60 -0.63 -4.50
C PRO A 232 -8.75 -1.43 -5.80
N TYR A 233 -7.67 -1.46 -6.60
CA TYR A 233 -7.63 -2.31 -7.79
C TYR A 233 -7.54 -3.78 -7.36
N ILE A 234 -8.52 -4.59 -7.75
CA ILE A 234 -8.66 -6.02 -7.44
C ILE A 234 -8.36 -6.91 -8.66
N GLY A 235 -7.47 -6.48 -9.56
CA GLY A 235 -7.09 -7.30 -10.71
C GLY A 235 -6.09 -8.39 -10.32
N CYS A 236 -6.37 -9.62 -10.74
CA CYS A 236 -5.54 -10.80 -10.46
C CYS A 236 -4.40 -10.92 -11.49
N SER A 237 -3.31 -10.17 -11.29
CA SER A 237 -2.12 -10.24 -12.17
C SER A 237 -1.12 -11.34 -11.79
N SER A 238 -1.40 -12.10 -10.73
CA SER A 238 -0.65 -13.27 -10.29
C SER A 238 -1.55 -14.18 -9.45
N GLU A 239 -1.14 -15.44 -9.29
CA GLU A 239 -1.84 -16.41 -8.46
C GLU A 239 -1.96 -15.97 -6.98
N ILE A 240 -0.91 -15.34 -6.44
CA ILE A 240 -0.93 -14.73 -5.10
C ILE A 240 -2.09 -13.75 -4.94
N LEU A 241 -2.26 -12.84 -5.92
CA LEU A 241 -3.31 -11.84 -5.86
C LEU A 241 -4.70 -12.46 -6.04
N ARG A 242 -4.81 -13.50 -6.88
CA ARG A 242 -6.06 -14.24 -7.08
C ARG A 242 -6.57 -14.80 -5.75
N GLY A 243 -5.76 -15.58 -5.04
CA GLY A 243 -6.16 -16.15 -3.76
C GLY A 243 -6.48 -15.08 -2.70
N ILE A 244 -5.66 -14.04 -2.59
CA ILE A 244 -5.89 -12.93 -1.66
C ILE A 244 -7.23 -12.25 -1.91
N PHE A 245 -7.54 -11.89 -3.16
CA PHE A 245 -8.77 -11.18 -3.49
C PHE A 245 -10.01 -12.06 -3.41
N THR A 246 -9.91 -13.34 -3.80
CA THR A 246 -11.01 -14.30 -3.66
C THR A 246 -11.40 -14.45 -2.18
N GLY A 247 -10.45 -14.76 -1.31
CA GLY A 247 -10.72 -14.87 0.14
C GLY A 247 -11.20 -13.57 0.77
N MET A 248 -10.68 -12.42 0.32
CA MET A 248 -11.08 -11.11 0.81
C MET A 248 -12.54 -10.79 0.47
N LEU A 249 -12.93 -11.00 -0.79
CA LEU A 249 -14.29 -10.73 -1.27
C LEU A 249 -15.29 -11.67 -0.62
N GLU A 250 -14.96 -12.96 -0.52
CA GLU A 250 -15.81 -13.95 0.16
C GLU A 250 -16.04 -13.58 1.63
N GLY A 251 -14.97 -13.26 2.37
CA GLY A 251 -15.10 -12.81 3.76
C GLY A 251 -15.88 -11.50 3.91
N ALA A 252 -15.75 -10.57 2.95
CA ALA A 252 -16.50 -9.32 2.95
C ALA A 252 -18.00 -9.55 2.70
N CYS A 253 -18.36 -10.43 1.75
CA CYS A 253 -19.74 -10.84 1.51
C CYS A 253 -20.35 -11.51 2.74
N ARG A 254 -19.63 -12.47 3.33
CA ARG A 254 -20.06 -13.16 4.55
C ARG A 254 -20.35 -12.20 5.71
N THR A 255 -19.54 -11.15 5.84
CA THR A 255 -19.68 -10.18 6.93
C THR A 255 -20.76 -9.14 6.65
N CYS A 256 -20.82 -8.62 5.42
CA CYS A 256 -21.59 -7.40 5.10
C CYS A 256 -22.85 -7.66 4.27
N VAL A 257 -22.94 -8.77 3.55
CA VAL A 257 -24.00 -9.08 2.59
C VAL A 257 -24.88 -10.22 3.09
N ASP A 258 -24.30 -11.36 3.43
CA ASP A 258 -25.02 -12.58 3.82
C ASP A 258 -26.00 -12.42 4.99
N PRO A 259 -25.74 -11.56 6.02
CA PRO A 259 -26.72 -11.31 7.08
C PRO A 259 -28.03 -10.69 6.59
N PHE A 260 -28.03 -10.07 5.41
CA PHE A 260 -29.20 -9.47 4.78
C PHE A 260 -29.72 -10.29 3.59
N PHE A 261 -28.80 -10.94 2.87
CA PHE A 261 -29.08 -11.73 1.68
C PHE A 261 -28.36 -13.07 1.79
N PRO A 262 -28.94 -14.04 2.53
CA PRO A 262 -28.29 -15.32 2.76
C PRO A 262 -27.93 -16.02 1.45
N PRO A 263 -26.82 -16.77 1.41
CA PRO A 263 -26.45 -17.53 0.23
C PRO A 263 -27.52 -18.60 -0.09
N PRO A 264 -27.65 -19.02 -1.35
CA PRO A 264 -28.58 -20.08 -1.75
C PRO A 264 -28.36 -21.39 -0.98
N GLU A 265 -29.41 -22.21 -0.88
CA GLU A 265 -29.28 -23.56 -0.32
C GLU A 265 -28.22 -24.36 -1.09
N GLY A 266 -27.30 -25.01 -0.35
CA GLY A 266 -26.22 -25.80 -0.91
C GLY A 266 -24.96 -25.03 -1.28
N TYR A 267 -24.90 -23.71 -1.05
CA TYR A 267 -23.65 -22.96 -1.13
C TYR A 267 -22.72 -23.34 0.04
N ASP A 268 -21.53 -23.84 -0.28
CA ASP A 268 -20.44 -23.99 0.68
C ASP A 268 -19.25 -23.14 0.22
N ALA A 269 -18.81 -22.22 1.06
CA ALA A 269 -17.64 -21.40 0.77
C ALA A 269 -16.35 -22.23 0.70
N ALA A 270 -16.35 -23.44 1.26
CA ALA A 270 -15.25 -24.40 1.10
C ALA A 270 -15.09 -24.91 -0.34
N ASP A 271 -16.11 -24.75 -1.19
CA ASP A 271 -16.05 -25.10 -2.62
C ASP A 271 -15.32 -24.05 -3.47
N ILE A 272 -15.00 -22.89 -2.89
CA ILE A 272 -14.24 -21.85 -3.59
C ILE A 272 -12.74 -22.16 -3.46
N GLU A 273 -12.09 -22.43 -4.59
CA GLU A 273 -10.63 -22.54 -4.67
C GLU A 273 -9.95 -21.31 -4.04
N ASP A 274 -8.87 -21.54 -3.30
CA ASP A 274 -8.06 -20.50 -2.66
C ASP A 274 -8.73 -19.74 -1.49
N VAL A 275 -9.89 -20.20 -1.00
CA VAL A 275 -10.50 -19.71 0.25
C VAL A 275 -10.14 -20.67 1.39
N GLU A 276 -9.10 -20.35 2.16
CA GLU A 276 -8.94 -21.00 3.46
C GLU A 276 -10.16 -20.67 4.33
N GLY A 277 -10.93 -21.70 4.70
CA GLY A 277 -12.26 -21.62 5.33
C GLY A 277 -12.36 -20.96 6.71
N SER A 278 -11.51 -19.98 7.03
CA SER A 278 -11.60 -19.16 8.24
C SER A 278 -11.92 -17.70 7.88
N ASP A 279 -12.63 -17.00 8.77
CA ASP A 279 -12.82 -15.55 8.63
C ASP A 279 -11.45 -14.85 8.74
N LEU A 280 -10.96 -14.36 7.60
CA LEU A 280 -9.66 -13.71 7.45
C LEU A 280 -9.72 -12.20 7.73
N TRP A 281 -10.87 -11.68 8.16
CA TRP A 281 -11.04 -10.30 8.58
C TRP A 281 -10.89 -10.16 10.10
N ASP A 282 -9.78 -9.56 10.54
CA ASP A 282 -9.58 -9.26 11.96
C ASP A 282 -10.31 -7.97 12.32
N LYS A 283 -11.32 -8.06 13.18
CA LYS A 283 -11.95 -6.87 13.76
C LYS A 283 -10.97 -6.13 14.66
N VAL A 284 -10.66 -4.89 14.30
CA VAL A 284 -9.73 -4.02 15.05
C VAL A 284 -10.44 -2.88 15.78
N TYR A 285 -11.68 -2.55 15.41
CA TYR A 285 -12.46 -1.52 16.09
C TYR A 285 -13.99 -1.77 16.04
N PRO A 286 -14.76 -1.44 17.11
CA PRO A 286 -14.25 -1.08 18.44
C PRO A 286 -13.41 -2.23 18.99
N PRO A 287 -12.31 -1.93 19.73
CA PRO A 287 -11.50 -2.98 20.32
C PRO A 287 -12.42 -3.86 21.17
N ASP A 288 -12.21 -5.18 21.10
CA ASP A 288 -12.98 -6.09 21.93
C ASP A 288 -12.88 -5.62 23.38
N LYS A 289 -14.03 -5.28 23.95
CA LYS A 289 -14.15 -5.10 25.39
C LYS A 289 -14.00 -6.49 25.95
N GLY A 290 -12.77 -6.93 26.21
CA GLY A 290 -12.48 -8.29 26.67
C GLY A 290 -13.55 -8.77 27.65
N ARG A 291 -14.10 -9.96 27.38
CA ARG A 291 -14.81 -10.73 28.41
C ARG A 291 -13.81 -11.18 29.46
#